data_AF-A0A949I285-F1
#
_entry.id   AF-A0A949I285-F1
#
_cell.length_a   1.000
_cell.length_b   1.000
_cell.length_c   1.000
_cell.angle_alpha   90.00
_cell.angle_beta   90.00
_cell.angle_gamma   90.00
#
_symmetry.space_group_name_H-M   'P 1'
#
loop_
_entity.id
_entity.type
_entity.pdbx_description
1 polymer ?
#
loop_
_entity_poly.entity_id
_entity_poly.type
_entity_poly.pdbx_seq_one_letter_code
_entity_poly.pdbx_strand_id
1 'polypeptide(L)'
;MNVLDFAVLIGSMLAIAAYGTWHTRRQQTLRHYLKGDESVGWLTIGISVAATQASAITFISTPGQGYESGLDFVQNYFGMPLALILIAAVFLPIYRRLNVY
;
A
#
# COMPACT_ATOMS: atom_id res chain seq x y z
N MET A 1 -2.96 24.77 -16.01
CA MET A 1 -2.60 24.58 -14.59
C MET A 1 -2.51 25.94 -13.96
N ASN A 2 -3.40 26.22 -13.02
CA ASN A 2 -3.47 27.50 -12.32
C ASN A 2 -2.45 27.52 -11.17
N VAL A 3 -2.13 28.70 -10.65
CA VAL A 3 -1.28 28.89 -9.47
C VAL A 3 -1.82 28.09 -8.28
N LEU A 4 -3.15 27.94 -8.17
CA LEU A 4 -3.79 27.10 -7.16
C LEU A 4 -3.44 25.61 -7.30
N ASP A 5 -3.34 25.08 -8.52
CA ASP A 5 -2.99 23.67 -8.75
C ASP A 5 -1.56 23.39 -8.27
N PHE A 6 -0.63 24.31 -8.58
CA PHE A 6 0.76 24.23 -8.12
C PHE A 6 0.86 24.38 -6.60
N ALA A 7 0.08 25.29 -6.00
CA ALA A 7 0.06 25.46 -4.55
C ALA A 7 -0.42 24.18 -3.84
N VAL A 8 -1.49 23.55 -4.33
CA VAL A 8 -1.99 22.28 -3.78
C VAL A 8 -0.98 21.15 -3.99
N LEU A 9 -0.39 21.03 -5.18
CA LEU A 9 0.61 20.02 -5.49
C LEU A 9 1.81 20.12 -4.53
N ILE A 10 2.46 21.29 -4.50
CA ILE A 10 3.63 21.52 -3.65
C ILE A 10 3.25 21.37 -2.17
N GLY A 11 2.11 21.90 -1.76
CA GLY A 11 1.60 21.78 -0.39
C GLY A 11 1.39 20.31 0.03
N SER A 12 0.81 19.48 -0.84
CA SER A 12 0.61 18.06 -0.56
C SER A 12 1.91 17.28 -0.43
N MET A 13 2.88 17.54 -1.31
CA MET A 13 4.20 16.90 -1.27
C MET A 13 4.95 17.27 0.02
N LEU A 14 4.95 18.56 0.39
CA LEU A 14 5.55 19.03 1.64
C LEU A 14 4.85 18.46 2.87
N ALA A 15 3.52 18.38 2.86
CA ALA A 15 2.75 17.80 3.96
C ALA A 15 3.09 16.31 4.17
N ILE A 16 3.20 15.53 3.10
CA ILE A 16 3.60 14.12 3.16
C ILE A 16 5.02 13.99 3.74
N ALA A 17 5.97 14.77 3.24
CA ALA A 17 7.35 14.75 3.73
C ALA A 17 7.47 15.21 5.19
N ALA A 18 6.76 16.28 5.57
CA ALA A 18 6.72 16.78 6.94
C ALA A 18 6.09 15.78 7.90
N TYR A 19 4.96 15.17 7.52
CA TYR A 19 4.31 14.13 8.30
C TYR A 19 5.20 12.89 8.47
N GLY A 20 5.78 12.40 7.37
CA GLY A 20 6.67 11.23 7.39
C GLY A 20 7.90 11.45 8.25
N THR A 21 8.53 12.63 8.15
CA THR A 21 9.69 12.98 8.98
C THR A 21 9.32 13.17 10.46
N TRP A 22 8.19 13.80 10.76
CA TRP A 22 7.72 13.95 12.15
C TRP A 22 7.37 12.60 12.79
N HIS A 23 6.68 11.72 12.07
CA HIS A 23 6.31 10.39 12.56
C HIS A 23 7.52 9.47 12.77
N THR A 24 8.49 9.51 11.85
CA THR A 24 9.70 8.67 11.91
C THR A 24 10.66 9.11 13.03
N ARG A 25 10.66 10.39 13.44
CA ARG A 25 11.53 10.91 14.51
C ARG A 25 11.36 10.20 15.87
N ARG A 26 10.22 9.56 16.14
CA ARG A 26 9.95 8.85 17.40
C ARG A 26 10.35 7.36 17.39
N GLN A 27 10.70 6.79 16.24
CA GLN A 27 11.03 5.37 16.10
C GLN A 27 12.56 5.15 16.21
N GLN A 28 13.07 5.04 17.44
CA GLN A 28 14.51 4.96 17.74
C GLN A 28 15.09 3.53 17.70
N THR A 29 14.27 2.50 17.55
CA THR A 29 14.71 1.10 17.54
C THR A 29 14.38 0.43 16.19
N LEU A 30 15.41 0.05 15.44
CA LEU A 30 15.35 -0.72 14.18
C LEU A 30 14.38 -1.92 14.26
N ARG A 31 14.25 -2.51 15.45
CA ARG A 31 13.35 -3.63 15.72
C ARG A 31 11.86 -3.25 15.62
N HIS A 32 11.45 -2.07 16.10
CA HIS A 32 10.08 -1.57 15.93
C HIS A 32 9.82 -1.08 14.50
N TYR A 33 10.84 -0.54 13.83
CA TYR A 33 10.74 -0.07 12.45
C TYR A 33 10.59 -1.23 11.44
N LEU A 34 11.30 -2.35 11.66
CA LEU A 34 11.27 -3.50 10.76
C LEU A 34 10.19 -4.53 11.12
N LYS A 35 9.98 -4.81 12.42
CA LYS A 35 9.03 -5.86 12.84
C LYS A 35 7.59 -5.36 12.90
N GLY A 36 7.39 -4.04 12.99
CA GLY A 36 6.10 -3.48 13.39
C GLY A 36 5.77 -3.84 14.84
N ASP A 37 4.97 -3.04 15.51
CA ASP A 37 4.48 -3.41 16.84
C ASP A 37 3.58 -4.65 16.72
N GLU A 38 3.68 -5.63 17.63
CA GLU A 38 2.79 -6.81 17.61
C GLU A 38 1.31 -6.43 17.83
N SER A 39 1.04 -5.18 18.20
CA SER A 39 -0.28 -4.60 18.42
C SER A 39 -0.93 -3.96 17.18
N VAL A 40 -0.28 -3.98 16.01
CA VAL A 40 -0.86 -3.41 14.79
C VAL A 40 -2.05 -4.26 14.34
N GLY A 41 -3.25 -3.67 14.37
CA GLY A 41 -4.49 -4.35 14.00
C GLY A 41 -4.49 -4.83 12.55
N TRP A 42 -5.16 -5.97 12.30
CA TRP A 42 -5.28 -6.58 10.97
C TRP A 42 -5.81 -5.63 9.90
N LEU A 43 -6.66 -4.68 10.28
CA LEU A 43 -7.23 -3.67 9.38
C LEU A 43 -6.18 -2.65 8.92
N THR A 44 -5.27 -2.22 9.80
CA THR A 44 -4.15 -1.33 9.45
C THR A 44 -3.20 -2.03 8.47
N ILE A 45 -2.92 -3.32 8.71
CA ILE A 45 -2.13 -4.15 7.78
C ILE A 45 -2.85 -4.28 6.43
N GLY A 46 -4.15 -4.56 6.43
CA GLY A 46 -4.95 -4.67 5.22
C GLY A 46 -4.98 -3.39 4.39
N ILE A 47 -5.17 -2.23 5.04
CA ILE A 47 -5.11 -0.91 4.38
C ILE A 47 -3.71 -0.65 3.83
N SER A 48 -2.66 -0.98 4.59
CA SER A 48 -1.27 -0.81 4.11
C SER A 48 -1.01 -1.63 2.85
N VAL A 49 -1.40 -2.91 2.83
CA VAL A 49 -1.23 -3.78 1.65
C VAL A 49 -2.04 -3.26 0.47
N ALA A 50 -3.28 -2.85 0.68
CA ALA A 50 -4.11 -2.25 -0.36
C ALA A 50 -3.48 -0.96 -0.92
N ALA A 51 -2.97 -0.09 -0.05
CA ALA A 51 -2.28 1.14 -0.44
C ALA A 51 -1.00 0.85 -1.24
N THR A 52 -0.24 -0.18 -0.89
CA THR A 52 0.97 -0.60 -1.64
C THR A 52 0.64 -1.08 -3.05
N GLN A 53 -0.51 -1.74 -3.26
CA GLN A 53 -0.93 -2.19 -4.59
C GLN A 53 -1.45 -1.05 -5.47
N ALA A 54 -1.95 0.03 -4.87
CA ALA A 54 -2.40 1.20 -5.60
C ALA A 54 -1.19 1.99 -6.13
N SER A 55 -0.90 1.86 -7.43
CA SER A 55 0.17 2.60 -8.10
C SER A 55 -0.39 3.64 -9.07
N ALA A 56 0.42 4.66 -9.38
CA ALA A 56 0.09 5.65 -10.41
C ALA A 56 -0.12 4.98 -11.79
N ILE A 57 0.62 3.90 -12.07
CA ILE A 57 0.44 3.09 -13.28
C ILE A 57 -0.96 2.53 -13.32
N THR A 58 -1.38 1.83 -12.26
CA THR A 58 -2.71 1.24 -12.14
C THR A 58 -3.82 2.28 -12.28
N PHE A 59 -3.64 3.46 -11.68
CA PHE A 59 -4.63 4.54 -11.71
C PHE A 59 -4.90 5.06 -13.13
N ILE A 60 -3.85 5.16 -13.95
CA ILE A 60 -3.97 5.62 -15.35
C ILE A 60 -4.32 4.46 -16.28
N SER A 61 -3.75 3.27 -16.06
CA SER A 61 -3.89 2.12 -16.95
C SER A 61 -5.26 1.47 -16.87
N THR A 62 -5.89 1.42 -15.70
CA THR A 62 -7.16 0.70 -15.51
C THR A 62 -8.32 1.37 -16.26
N PRO A 63 -8.52 2.70 -16.18
CA PRO A 63 -9.50 3.38 -17.02
C PRO A 63 -9.16 3.33 -18.51
N GLY A 64 -7.86 3.38 -18.87
CA GLY A 64 -7.41 3.24 -20.26
C GLY A 64 -7.77 1.87 -20.84
N GLN A 65 -7.49 0.79 -20.10
CA GLN A 65 -7.90 -0.57 -20.47
C GLN A 65 -9.42 -0.70 -20.52
N GLY A 66 -10.12 -0.09 -19.55
CA GLY A 66 -11.59 -0.02 -19.53
C GLY A 66 -12.18 0.64 -20.78
N TYR A 67 -11.52 1.68 -21.29
CA TYR A 67 -11.92 2.37 -22.51
C TYR A 67 -11.65 1.54 -23.78
N GLU A 68 -10.51 0.86 -23.86
CA GLU A 68 -10.13 0.08 -25.05
C GLU A 68 -10.80 -1.30 -25.14
N SER A 69 -10.95 -1.98 -24.00
CA SER A 69 -11.29 -3.41 -23.92
C SER A 69 -12.43 -3.74 -22.95
N GLY A 70 -13.05 -2.73 -22.33
CA GLY A 70 -14.13 -2.94 -21.38
C GLY A 70 -13.66 -3.50 -20.03
N LEU A 71 -14.53 -4.25 -19.35
CA LEU A 71 -14.32 -4.69 -17.96
C LEU A 71 -13.61 -6.04 -17.83
N ASP A 72 -12.93 -6.54 -18.86
CA ASP A 72 -12.28 -7.85 -18.84
C ASP A 72 -11.18 -7.95 -17.76
N PHE A 73 -10.50 -6.83 -17.47
CA PHE A 73 -9.51 -6.74 -16.39
C PHE A 73 -10.09 -7.05 -14.99
N VAL A 74 -11.40 -6.87 -14.80
CA VAL A 74 -12.08 -7.08 -13.50
C VAL A 74 -11.99 -8.54 -13.06
N GLN A 75 -11.95 -9.48 -14.00
CA GLN A 75 -11.81 -10.91 -13.71
C GLN A 75 -10.50 -11.21 -12.96
N ASN A 76 -9.41 -10.53 -13.36
CA ASN A 76 -8.11 -10.63 -12.69
C ASN A 76 -8.16 -9.99 -11.28
N TYR A 77 -8.87 -8.87 -11.12
CA TYR A 77 -9.06 -8.23 -9.82
C TYR A 77 -9.88 -9.08 -8.84
N PHE A 78 -10.83 -9.88 -9.31
CA PHE A 78 -11.54 -10.85 -8.45
C PHE A 78 -10.67 -12.04 -8.05
N GLY A 79 -9.72 -12.44 -8.90
CA GLY A 79 -8.74 -13.49 -8.57
C GLY A 79 -7.71 -13.06 -7.51
N MET A 80 -7.40 -11.76 -7.44
CA MET A 80 -6.37 -11.23 -6.54
C MET A 80 -6.69 -11.42 -5.04
N PRO A 81 -7.91 -11.17 -4.52
CA PRO A 81 -8.28 -11.50 -3.14
C PRO A 81 -8.10 -12.98 -2.81
N LEU A 82 -8.47 -13.88 -3.72
CA LEU A 82 -8.31 -15.33 -3.52
C LEU A 82 -6.83 -15.71 -3.47
N ALA A 83 -6.00 -15.14 -4.35
CA ALA A 83 -4.57 -15.32 -4.33
C ALA A 83 -3.95 -14.81 -3.02
N LEU A 84 -4.38 -13.65 -2.52
CA LEU A 84 -3.93 -13.09 -1.24
C LEU A 84 -4.30 -13.99 -0.05
N ILE A 85 -5.50 -14.55 -0.03
CA ILE A 85 -5.91 -15.51 1.02
C ILE A 85 -5.01 -16.75 0.97
N LEU A 86 -4.75 -17.30 -0.21
CA LEU A 86 -3.91 -18.49 -0.36
C LEU A 86 -2.46 -18.21 0.02
N ILE A 87 -1.91 -17.06 -0.39
CA ILE A 87 -0.57 -16.63 0.00
C ILE A 87 -0.48 -16.45 1.51
N ALA A 88 -1.47 -15.79 2.13
CA ALA A 88 -1.52 -15.62 3.58
C ALA A 88 -1.65 -16.97 4.31
N ALA A 89 -2.43 -17.91 3.78
CA ALA A 89 -2.59 -19.23 4.40
C ALA A 89 -1.32 -20.10 4.30
N VAL A 90 -0.57 -20.00 3.21
CA VAL A 90 0.61 -20.86 2.95
C VAL A 90 1.91 -20.21 3.41
N PHE A 91 2.16 -18.97 3.02
CA PHE A 91 3.44 -18.31 3.25
C PHE A 91 3.54 -17.66 4.62
N LEU A 92 2.46 -17.07 5.16
CA LEU A 92 2.49 -16.48 6.49
C LEU A 92 2.93 -17.46 7.61
N PRO A 93 2.43 -18.72 7.68
CA PRO A 93 2.90 -19.66 8.69
C PRO A 93 4.36 -20.09 8.46
N ILE A 94 4.84 -20.13 7.21
CA ILE A 94 6.24 -20.45 6.90
C ILE A 94 7.15 -19.32 7.35
N TYR A 95 6.82 -18.07 7.04
CA TYR A 95 7.59 -16.89 7.48
C TYR A 95 7.64 -16.78 9.01
N ARG A 96 6.52 -17.08 9.69
CA ARG A 96 6.48 -17.14 11.17
C ARG A 96 7.32 -18.30 11.74
N ARG A 97 7.38 -19.46 11.09
CA ARG A 97 8.20 -20.60 11.53
C ARG A 97 9.70 -20.37 11.36
N LEU A 98 10.10 -19.64 10.31
CA LEU A 98 11.51 -19.37 10.00
C LEU A 98 12.12 -18.25 10.84
N ASN A 99 11.37 -17.60 11.75
CA ASN A 99 11.83 -16.48 12.58
C ASN A 99 12.51 -15.35 11.77
N VAL A 100 12.15 -15.21 10.49
CA VAL A 100 12.59 -14.06 9.68
C VAL A 100 11.84 -12.79 10.12
N TYR A 101 10.79 -12.94 10.96
CA TYR A 101 10.13 -11.91 11.77
C TYR A 101 9.62 -12.50 13.10
#